data_AF-A0A7J7W5C6-F1
#
_entry.id   AF-A0A7J7W5C6-F1
#
_cell.length_a   1.000
_cell.length_b   1.000
_cell.length_c   1.000
_cell.angle_alpha   90.00
_cell.angle_beta   90.00
_cell.angle_gamma   90.00
#
_symmetry.space_group_name_H-M   'P 1'
#
loop_
_entity.id
_entity.type
_entity.pdbx_description
1 polymer ?
#
loop_
_entity_poly.entity_id
_entity_poly.type
_entity_poly.pdbx_seq_one_letter_code
_entity_poly.pdbx_strand_id
1 'polypeptide(L)'
;MAEDRNPASDQMKIWKEQRAAQKPDVLTTGSGNPIGDKLNTMTVGPRGPLVVQDVVFIDEMAHFDRERIPERVVHAKGAGAFGYFEVTHNITNYTKARVRAFYTNVLNEEQRRRLCENIAGHLKDAQLFIQKKAVKNFSDVHPDYGARIQALLDKYNAEKPKNTIHTFVQHGSHLAAKEKANL
;
A
#
# COMPACT_ATOMS: atom_id res chain seq x y z
N MET A 1 31.65 27.15 8.36
CA MET A 1 32.27 25.90 7.87
C MET A 1 31.25 24.76 8.01
N ALA A 2 30.13 24.81 7.29
CA ALA A 2 29.02 23.89 7.56
C ALA A 2 28.12 23.70 6.34
N GLU A 3 28.68 23.42 5.16
CA GLU A 3 27.88 23.13 3.96
C GLU A 3 28.51 21.95 3.22
N ASP A 4 27.65 21.05 2.71
CA ASP A 4 27.93 19.82 1.96
C ASP A 4 28.29 18.53 2.74
N ARG A 5 27.36 18.07 3.59
CA ARG A 5 27.25 16.64 3.94
C ARG A 5 26.35 15.93 2.91
N ASN A 6 26.58 14.64 2.66
CA ASN A 6 25.75 13.92 1.69
C ASN A 6 24.29 13.81 2.16
N PRO A 7 23.30 13.75 1.23
CA PRO A 7 21.89 13.69 1.60
C PRO A 7 21.51 12.50 2.49
N ALA A 8 22.24 11.37 2.35
CA ALA A 8 22.03 10.19 3.19
C ALA A 8 22.41 10.44 4.65
N SER A 9 23.47 11.21 4.92
CA SER A 9 23.89 11.58 6.28
C SER A 9 22.93 12.59 6.91
N ASP A 10 22.31 13.43 6.09
CA ASP A 10 21.34 14.42 6.55
C ASP A 10 19.89 13.90 6.61
N GLN A 11 19.66 12.59 6.43
CA GLN A 11 18.31 12.00 6.41
C GLN A 11 17.47 12.39 7.63
N MET A 12 18.02 12.33 8.84
CA MET A 12 17.29 12.70 10.07
C MET A 12 17.03 14.21 10.17
N LYS A 13 17.96 15.02 9.66
CA LYS A 13 17.83 16.49 9.63
C LYS A 13 16.70 16.89 8.67
N ILE A 14 16.71 16.32 7.46
CA ILE A 14 15.68 16.54 6.44
C ILE A 14 14.30 16.14 6.98
N TRP A 15 14.19 14.97 7.63
CA TRP A 15 12.94 14.51 8.22
C TRP A 15 12.40 15.49 9.29
N LYS A 16 13.29 16.00 10.16
CA LYS A 16 12.92 16.99 11.19
C LYS A 16 12.48 18.32 10.59
N GLU A 17 13.20 18.83 9.59
CA GLU A 17 12.89 20.10 8.92
C GLU A 17 11.56 20.05 8.17
N GLN A 18 11.25 18.93 7.51
CA GLN A 18 9.97 18.70 6.83
C GLN A 18 8.76 18.75 7.77
N ARG A 19 8.96 18.42 9.05
CA ARG A 19 7.90 18.37 10.08
C ARG A 19 8.00 19.51 11.10
N ALA A 20 8.79 20.56 10.82
CA ALA A 20 9.10 21.62 11.80
C ALA A 20 7.87 22.33 12.40
N ALA A 21 6.77 22.44 11.64
CA ALA A 21 5.53 23.08 12.09
C ALA A 21 4.54 22.12 12.79
N GLN A 22 4.83 20.81 12.83
CA GLN A 22 3.93 19.80 13.38
C GLN A 22 4.33 19.43 14.81
N LYS A 23 3.33 19.26 15.69
CA LYS A 23 3.55 18.68 17.01
C LYS A 23 3.97 17.20 16.85
N PRO A 24 4.90 16.67 17.67
CA PRO A 24 5.21 15.24 17.66
C PRO A 24 3.97 14.39 17.95
N ASP A 25 3.89 13.25 17.27
CA ASP A 25 2.81 12.29 17.46
C ASP A 25 2.87 11.68 18.87
N VAL A 26 1.71 11.30 19.42
CA VAL A 26 1.64 10.61 20.70
C VAL A 26 2.17 9.18 20.50
N LEU A 27 3.14 8.79 21.32
CA LEU A 27 3.69 7.44 21.26
C LEU A 27 2.63 6.43 21.71
N THR A 28 2.50 5.33 20.97
CA THR A 28 1.49 4.30 21.20
C THR A 28 2.12 2.89 21.20
N THR A 29 1.42 1.95 21.83
CA THR A 29 1.67 0.51 21.68
C THR A 29 1.28 0.02 20.28
N GLY A 30 1.66 -1.20 19.91
CA GLY A 30 1.25 -1.81 18.63
C GLY A 30 -0.27 -1.90 18.43
N SER A 31 -1.04 -1.87 19.52
CA SER A 31 -2.51 -1.84 19.51
C SER A 31 -3.11 -0.41 19.45
N GLY A 32 -2.28 0.63 19.41
CA GLY A 32 -2.70 2.03 19.36
C GLY A 32 -3.02 2.67 20.72
N ASN A 33 -2.75 1.99 21.84
CA ASN A 33 -2.96 2.58 23.17
C ASN A 33 -1.86 3.63 23.47
N PRO A 34 -2.20 4.84 23.95
CA PRO A 34 -1.22 5.88 24.26
C PRO A 34 -0.32 5.49 25.43
N ILE A 35 0.97 5.79 25.32
CA ILE A 35 1.98 5.51 26.34
C ILE A 35 2.26 6.77 27.14
N GLY A 36 2.29 6.65 28.47
CA GLY A 36 2.65 7.73 29.38
C GLY A 36 4.17 7.93 29.48
N ASP A 37 4.86 6.92 30.03
CA ASP A 37 6.32 6.90 30.13
C ASP A 37 6.88 5.67 29.41
N LYS A 38 7.86 5.90 28.54
CA LYS A 38 8.54 4.87 27.75
C LYS A 38 10.01 4.65 28.17
N LEU A 39 10.55 5.54 29.00
CA LEU A 39 11.96 5.50 29.39
C LEU A 39 12.22 4.65 30.63
N ASN A 40 11.17 4.32 31.38
CA ASN A 40 11.25 3.53 32.59
C ASN A 40 10.37 2.28 32.49
N THR A 41 10.81 1.21 33.14
CA THR A 41 10.02 -0.02 33.30
C THR A 41 9.20 0.03 34.58
N MET A 42 8.05 -0.63 34.59
CA MET A 42 7.21 -0.71 35.77
C MET A 42 7.76 -1.76 36.75
N THR A 43 7.97 -1.34 37.99
CA THR A 43 8.56 -2.16 39.05
C THR A 43 7.78 -2.04 40.36
N VAL A 44 7.91 -3.03 41.25
CA VAL A 44 7.32 -2.95 42.60
C VAL A 44 8.17 -2.06 43.51
N GLY A 45 8.02 -0.74 43.36
CA GLY A 45 8.82 0.26 44.05
C GLY A 45 10.19 0.51 43.39
N PRO A 46 10.96 1.54 43.81
CA PRO A 46 12.11 2.06 43.06
C PRO A 46 13.25 1.07 42.79
N ARG A 47 13.34 -0.03 43.56
CA ARG A 47 14.33 -1.11 43.41
C ARG A 47 13.67 -2.49 43.44
N GLY A 48 12.39 -2.55 43.11
CA GLY A 48 11.65 -3.80 43.07
C GLY A 48 11.85 -4.60 41.78
N PRO A 49 11.34 -5.83 41.72
CA PRO A 49 11.31 -6.61 40.49
C PRO A 49 10.37 -5.98 39.44
N LEU A 50 10.62 -6.31 38.17
CA LEU A 50 9.73 -6.02 37.05
C LEU A 50 8.38 -6.74 37.24
N VAL A 51 7.30 -6.10 36.79
CA VAL A 51 5.95 -6.69 36.84
C VAL A 51 5.45 -7.10 35.46
N VAL A 52 4.73 -8.23 35.39
CA VAL A 52 4.15 -8.76 34.12
C VAL A 52 3.04 -7.85 33.57
N GLN A 53 2.42 -7.03 34.41
CA GLN A 53 1.43 -6.03 33.98
C GLN A 53 2.03 -4.91 33.12
N ASP A 54 3.37 -4.83 32.98
CA ASP A 54 4.02 -3.91 32.05
C ASP A 54 3.86 -4.37 30.59
N VAL A 55 2.65 -4.17 30.08
CA VAL A 55 2.29 -4.51 28.70
C VAL A 55 3.04 -3.65 27.69
N VAL A 56 3.46 -2.43 28.06
CA VAL A 56 4.20 -1.52 27.17
C VAL A 56 5.63 -2.02 26.93
N PHE A 57 6.28 -2.52 27.98
CA PHE A 57 7.59 -3.16 27.87
C PHE A 57 7.51 -4.47 27.09
N ILE A 58 6.55 -5.33 27.41
CA ILE A 58 6.40 -6.64 26.76
C ILE A 58 6.10 -6.48 25.26
N ASP A 59 5.23 -5.56 24.89
CA ASP A 59 4.85 -5.30 23.49
C ASP A 59 6.06 -4.91 22.63
N GLU A 60 6.85 -3.93 23.08
CA GLU A 60 8.04 -3.49 22.35
C GLU A 60 9.12 -4.58 22.28
N MET A 61 9.42 -5.24 23.42
CA MET A 61 10.46 -6.27 23.45
C MET A 61 10.08 -7.49 22.60
N ALA A 62 8.80 -7.89 22.64
CA ALA A 62 8.32 -9.01 21.84
C ALA A 62 8.38 -8.71 20.33
N HIS A 63 8.20 -7.45 19.93
CA HIS A 63 8.39 -7.01 18.55
C HIS A 63 9.88 -7.00 18.16
N PHE A 64 10.74 -6.42 19.01
CA PHE A 64 12.19 -6.38 18.80
C PHE A 64 12.79 -7.79 18.60
N ASP A 65 12.42 -8.74 19.45
CA ASP A 65 12.86 -10.15 19.37
C ASP A 65 12.47 -10.83 18.05
N ARG A 66 11.48 -10.29 17.32
CA ARG A 66 10.90 -10.85 16.09
C ARG A 66 11.17 -10.00 14.85
N GLU A 67 12.07 -9.02 14.91
CA GLU A 67 12.41 -8.18 13.76
C GLU A 67 13.08 -8.95 12.61
N ARG A 68 13.77 -10.05 12.94
CA ARG A 68 14.50 -10.84 11.96
C ARG A 68 13.59 -11.84 11.27
N ILE A 69 13.51 -11.73 9.95
CA ILE A 69 12.98 -12.78 9.06
C ILE A 69 14.14 -13.48 8.35
N PRO A 70 13.96 -14.75 7.92
CA PRO A 70 14.97 -15.42 7.11
C PRO A 70 15.33 -14.59 5.88
N GLU A 71 16.63 -14.44 5.62
CA GLU A 71 17.13 -13.76 4.43
C GLU A 71 16.93 -14.61 3.17
N ARG A 72 17.10 -14.01 1.99
CA ARG A 72 17.04 -14.75 0.72
C ARG A 72 18.19 -15.77 0.67
N VAL A 73 17.89 -17.00 0.23
CA VAL A 73 18.85 -18.11 0.10
C VAL A 73 20.10 -17.72 -0.72
N VAL A 74 19.93 -16.86 -1.71
CA VAL A 74 21.01 -16.24 -2.48
C VAL A 74 20.72 -14.75 -2.71
N HIS A 75 21.76 -13.94 -2.92
CA HIS A 75 21.65 -12.48 -3.08
C HIS A 75 20.93 -11.79 -1.90
N ALA A 76 21.26 -12.19 -0.67
CA ALA A 76 20.71 -11.61 0.56
C ALA A 76 21.01 -10.11 0.67
N LYS A 77 22.21 -9.68 0.25
CA LYS A 77 22.60 -8.26 0.20
C LYS A 77 22.16 -7.61 -1.10
N GLY A 78 21.37 -6.54 -1.00
CA GLY A 78 20.97 -5.73 -2.13
C GLY A 78 20.55 -4.33 -1.71
N ALA A 79 20.49 -3.42 -2.67
CA ALA A 79 19.92 -2.09 -2.51
C ALA A 79 18.79 -1.93 -3.53
N GLY A 80 17.72 -1.21 -3.17
CA GLY A 80 16.57 -0.96 -4.04
C GLY A 80 16.46 0.52 -4.38
N ALA A 81 16.04 0.82 -5.61
CA ALA A 81 15.66 2.14 -6.07
C ALA A 81 14.35 2.05 -6.87
N PHE A 82 13.55 3.11 -6.83
CA PHE A 82 12.36 3.23 -7.65
C PHE A 82 12.67 4.06 -8.90
N GLY A 83 11.97 3.77 -10.00
CA GLY A 83 12.14 4.49 -11.26
C GLY A 83 11.04 4.13 -12.25
N TYR A 84 11.21 4.56 -13.50
CA TYR A 84 10.33 4.21 -14.60
C TYR A 84 11.16 3.89 -15.84
N PHE A 85 10.57 3.13 -16.77
CA PHE A 85 11.18 2.79 -18.04
C PHE A 85 10.50 3.57 -19.16
N GLU A 86 11.29 4.27 -19.97
CA GLU A 86 10.84 5.00 -21.14
C GLU A 86 11.51 4.46 -22.40
N VAL A 87 10.71 4.16 -23.43
CA VAL A 87 11.21 3.68 -24.72
C VAL A 87 11.67 4.87 -25.54
N THR A 88 12.98 5.03 -25.71
CA THR A 88 13.56 6.14 -26.47
C THR A 88 13.54 5.94 -27.99
N HIS A 89 13.58 4.67 -28.45
CA HIS A 89 13.67 4.33 -29.87
C HIS A 89 12.73 3.18 -30.24
N ASN A 90 12.20 3.24 -31.46
CA ASN A 90 11.25 2.24 -31.95
C ASN A 90 11.96 0.92 -32.35
N ILE A 91 11.65 -0.16 -31.64
CA ILE A 91 12.19 -1.52 -31.86
C ILE A 91 11.15 -2.54 -32.33
N THR A 92 10.01 -2.08 -32.87
CA THR A 92 8.90 -2.95 -33.29
C THR A 92 9.28 -4.01 -34.33
N ASN A 93 10.38 -3.82 -35.06
CA ASN A 93 10.85 -4.76 -36.08
C ASN A 93 11.44 -6.04 -35.46
N TYR A 94 11.93 -5.97 -34.22
CA TYR A 94 12.60 -7.09 -33.54
C TYR A 94 11.71 -7.77 -32.49
N THR A 95 10.76 -7.05 -31.90
CA THR A 95 9.89 -7.59 -30.86
C THR A 95 8.46 -7.08 -30.96
N LYS A 96 7.50 -8.00 -30.80
CA LYS A 96 6.06 -7.70 -30.68
C LYS A 96 5.62 -7.49 -29.23
N ALA A 97 6.56 -7.35 -28.29
CA ALA A 97 6.27 -7.19 -26.85
C ALA A 97 5.39 -5.98 -26.49
N ARG A 98 5.07 -5.10 -27.45
CA ARG A 98 3.99 -4.11 -27.30
C ARG A 98 2.64 -4.83 -27.24
N VAL A 99 1.98 -4.77 -26.08
CA VAL A 99 0.57 -5.19 -25.90
C VAL A 99 -0.34 -4.61 -26.99
N ARG A 100 -0.06 -3.38 -27.46
CA ARG A 100 -0.78 -2.75 -28.58
C ARG A 100 -0.60 -3.51 -29.90
N ALA A 101 0.63 -3.90 -30.25
CA ALA A 101 0.91 -4.61 -31.50
C ALA A 101 0.35 -6.04 -31.48
N PHE A 102 0.37 -6.69 -30.31
CA PHE A 102 -0.34 -7.96 -30.11
C PHE A 102 -1.85 -7.80 -30.32
N TYR A 103 -2.45 -6.78 -29.68
CA TYR A 103 -3.88 -6.51 -29.80
C TYR A 103 -4.30 -6.20 -31.24
N THR A 104 -3.56 -5.34 -31.96
CA THR A 104 -3.95 -4.89 -33.31
C THR A 104 -3.57 -5.85 -34.43
N ASN A 105 -2.40 -6.50 -34.35
CA ASN A 105 -1.82 -7.20 -35.52
C ASN A 105 -1.83 -8.72 -35.38
N VAL A 106 -2.09 -9.26 -34.19
CA VAL A 106 -2.07 -10.71 -33.92
C VAL A 106 -3.46 -11.25 -33.62
N LEU A 107 -4.29 -10.49 -32.89
CA LEU A 107 -5.63 -10.92 -32.53
C LEU A 107 -6.67 -10.53 -33.59
N ASN A 108 -7.47 -11.51 -34.00
CA ASN A 108 -8.69 -11.30 -34.76
C ASN A 108 -9.81 -10.77 -33.86
N GLU A 109 -10.89 -10.24 -34.43
CA GLU A 109 -11.96 -9.57 -33.69
C GLU A 109 -12.60 -10.45 -32.60
N GLU A 110 -12.84 -11.73 -32.91
CA GLU A 110 -13.37 -12.70 -31.94
C GLU A 110 -12.39 -12.98 -30.80
N GLN A 111 -11.08 -12.98 -31.07
CA GLN A 111 -10.06 -13.20 -30.05
C GLN A 111 -9.89 -11.96 -29.16
N ARG A 112 -10.03 -10.75 -29.71
CA ARG A 112 -10.07 -9.50 -28.94
C ARG A 112 -11.26 -9.47 -28.00
N ARG A 113 -12.44 -9.87 -28.48
CA ARG A 113 -13.66 -9.99 -27.67
C ARG A 113 -13.43 -10.93 -26.48
N ARG A 114 -12.96 -12.16 -26.74
CA ARG A 114 -12.67 -13.15 -25.67
C ARG A 114 -11.63 -12.66 -24.67
N LEU A 115 -10.58 -11.98 -25.15
CA LEU A 115 -9.55 -11.41 -24.28
C LEU A 115 -10.15 -10.34 -23.33
N CYS A 116 -10.95 -9.42 -23.87
CA CYS A 116 -11.60 -8.39 -23.07
C CYS A 116 -12.60 -8.99 -22.07
N GLU A 117 -13.34 -10.02 -22.48
CA GLU A 117 -14.27 -10.76 -21.60
C GLU A 117 -13.55 -11.46 -20.45
N ASN A 118 -12.43 -12.15 -20.71
CA ASN A 118 -11.65 -12.79 -19.67
C ASN A 118 -11.09 -11.77 -18.67
N ILE A 119 -10.54 -10.66 -19.16
CA ILE A 119 -9.96 -9.61 -18.31
C ILE A 119 -11.04 -8.94 -17.46
N ALA A 120 -12.16 -8.55 -18.07
CA ALA A 120 -13.28 -7.98 -17.33
C ALA A 120 -13.88 -8.97 -16.33
N GLY A 121 -13.96 -10.25 -16.70
CA GLY A 121 -14.42 -11.34 -15.83
C GLY A 121 -13.55 -11.53 -14.58
N HIS A 122 -12.22 -11.37 -14.69
CA HIS A 122 -11.32 -11.41 -13.54
C HIS A 122 -11.34 -10.11 -12.71
N LEU A 123 -11.61 -8.97 -13.34
CA LEU A 123 -11.67 -7.66 -12.67
C LEU A 123 -13.05 -7.37 -12.06
N LYS A 124 -14.08 -8.15 -12.39
CA LYS A 124 -15.47 -7.90 -11.98
C LYS A 124 -15.66 -7.83 -10.48
N ASP A 125 -14.81 -8.48 -9.68
CA ASP A 125 -14.89 -8.50 -8.22
C ASP A 125 -13.94 -7.49 -7.55
N ALA A 126 -12.97 -6.93 -8.28
CA ALA A 126 -12.02 -5.92 -7.79
C ALA A 126 -12.68 -4.57 -7.42
N GLN A 127 -12.12 -3.84 -6.46
CA GLN A 127 -12.64 -2.52 -6.05
C GLN A 127 -12.67 -1.52 -7.22
N LEU A 128 -13.61 -0.56 -7.18
CA LEU A 128 -13.87 0.36 -8.28
C LEU A 128 -12.63 1.20 -8.69
N PHE A 129 -11.77 1.58 -7.72
CA PHE A 129 -10.55 2.32 -8.04
C PHE A 129 -9.53 1.45 -8.81
N ILE A 130 -9.47 0.14 -8.51
CA ILE A 130 -8.60 -0.82 -9.20
C ILE A 130 -9.10 -1.03 -10.63
N GLN A 131 -10.42 -1.18 -10.79
CA GLN A 131 -11.06 -1.26 -12.11
C GLN A 131 -10.76 -0.01 -12.96
N LYS A 132 -10.97 1.19 -12.41
CA LYS A 132 -10.67 2.46 -13.10
C LYS A 132 -9.19 2.58 -13.50
N LYS A 133 -8.27 2.18 -12.61
CA LYS A 133 -6.83 2.19 -12.91
C LYS A 133 -6.46 1.17 -13.99
N ALA A 134 -7.05 -0.02 -13.95
CA ALA A 134 -6.84 -1.05 -14.96
C ALA A 134 -7.34 -0.60 -16.33
N VAL A 135 -8.57 -0.06 -16.41
CA VAL A 135 -9.11 0.49 -17.67
C VAL A 135 -8.22 1.58 -18.22
N LYS A 136 -7.74 2.52 -17.39
CA LYS A 136 -6.81 3.56 -17.82
C LYS A 136 -5.56 2.95 -18.49
N ASN A 137 -4.93 1.98 -17.83
CA ASN A 137 -3.74 1.31 -18.39
C ASN A 137 -4.03 0.61 -19.73
N PHE A 138 -5.21 0.01 -19.92
CA PHE A 138 -5.58 -0.63 -21.18
C PHE A 138 -5.96 0.39 -22.27
N SER A 139 -6.56 1.52 -21.90
CA SER A 139 -6.81 2.65 -22.80
C SER A 139 -5.51 3.28 -23.31
N ASP A 140 -4.49 3.38 -22.45
CA ASP A 140 -3.15 3.86 -22.82
C ASP A 140 -2.47 2.93 -23.84
N VAL A 141 -2.82 1.64 -23.82
CA VAL A 141 -2.37 0.66 -24.83
C VAL A 141 -3.14 0.85 -26.14
N HIS A 142 -4.47 0.89 -26.11
CA HIS A 142 -5.30 1.17 -27.28
C HIS A 142 -6.70 1.66 -26.85
N PRO A 143 -7.25 2.75 -27.45
CA PRO A 143 -8.56 3.29 -27.07
C PRO A 143 -9.71 2.27 -27.13
N ASP A 144 -9.78 1.49 -28.21
CA ASP A 144 -10.78 0.42 -28.37
C ASP A 144 -10.63 -0.70 -27.32
N TYR A 145 -9.40 -0.99 -26.88
CA TYR A 145 -9.16 -2.06 -25.91
C TYR A 145 -9.67 -1.67 -24.51
N GLY A 146 -9.34 -0.45 -24.06
CA GLY A 146 -9.87 0.09 -22.82
C GLY A 146 -11.39 0.28 -22.85
N ALA A 147 -11.95 0.77 -23.96
CA ALA A 147 -13.39 0.98 -24.12
C ALA A 147 -14.20 -0.32 -23.99
N ARG A 148 -13.70 -1.43 -24.57
CA ARG A 148 -14.35 -2.75 -24.48
C ARG A 148 -14.36 -3.30 -23.06
N ILE A 149 -13.24 -3.18 -22.36
CA ILE A 149 -13.15 -3.62 -20.96
C ILE A 149 -14.05 -2.76 -20.08
N GLN A 150 -14.08 -1.44 -20.28
CA GLN A 150 -14.97 -0.52 -19.55
C GLN A 150 -16.45 -0.91 -19.75
N ALA A 151 -16.88 -1.12 -21.00
CA ALA A 151 -18.26 -1.52 -21.29
C ALA A 151 -18.67 -2.85 -20.64
N LEU A 152 -17.74 -3.81 -20.53
CA LEU A 152 -18.00 -5.08 -19.84
C LEU A 152 -18.07 -4.91 -18.32
N LEU A 153 -17.18 -4.11 -17.74
CA LEU A 153 -17.18 -3.81 -16.31
C LEU A 153 -18.44 -3.02 -15.90
N ASP A 154 -18.91 -2.10 -16.75
CA ASP A 154 -20.14 -1.35 -16.51
C ASP A 154 -21.37 -2.28 -16.46
N LYS A 155 -21.42 -3.30 -17.33
CA LYS A 155 -22.44 -4.36 -17.27
C LYS A 155 -22.38 -5.13 -15.96
N TYR A 156 -21.19 -5.61 -15.56
CA TYR A 156 -21.04 -6.35 -14.31
C TYR A 156 -21.36 -5.52 -13.06
N ASN A 157 -20.98 -4.24 -13.07
CA ASN A 157 -21.25 -3.32 -11.97
C ASN A 157 -22.75 -2.92 -11.92
N ALA A 158 -23.46 -2.93 -13.05
CA ALA A 158 -24.92 -2.76 -13.08
C ALA A 158 -25.67 -3.99 -12.55
N GLU A 159 -25.19 -5.21 -12.84
CA GLU A 159 -25.75 -6.46 -12.32
C GLU A 159 -25.52 -6.62 -10.81
N LYS A 160 -24.37 -6.18 -10.31
CA LYS A 160 -24.02 -6.19 -8.88
C LYS A 160 -23.45 -4.84 -8.47
N PRO A 161 -24.32 -3.89 -8.05
CA PRO A 161 -23.85 -2.58 -7.62
C PRO A 161 -22.92 -2.73 -6.43
N LYS A 162 -21.67 -2.31 -6.62
CA LYS A 162 -20.67 -2.34 -5.55
C LYS A 162 -20.86 -1.12 -4.67
N ASN A 163 -21.16 -1.38 -3.40
CA ASN A 163 -21.17 -0.33 -2.39
C ASN A 163 -19.78 0.32 -2.28
N THR A 164 -19.84 1.63 -2.12
CA THR A 164 -18.75 2.59 -2.07
C THR A 164 -17.61 2.11 -1.17
N ILE A 165 -16.39 2.15 -1.72
CA ILE A 165 -15.11 2.32 -1.03
C ILE A 165 -15.05 1.73 0.39
N HIS A 166 -14.74 0.43 0.51
CA HIS A 166 -14.01 -0.03 1.69
C HIS A 166 -12.55 0.41 1.53
N THR A 167 -12.29 1.71 1.72
CA THR A 167 -10.96 2.12 2.13
C THR A 167 -10.75 1.47 3.49
N PHE A 168 -9.81 0.55 3.58
CA PHE A 168 -9.16 0.26 4.85
C PHE A 168 -8.34 1.50 5.23
N VAL A 169 -9.03 2.59 5.59
CA VAL A 169 -8.54 3.43 6.67
C VAL A 169 -8.85 2.60 7.90
N GLN A 170 -7.82 2.17 8.61
CA GLN A 170 -7.96 1.57 9.93
C GLN A 170 -8.80 2.54 10.78
N HIS A 171 -10.11 2.30 10.85
CA HIS A 171 -10.99 3.10 11.69
C HIS A 171 -10.67 2.65 13.10
N GLY A 172 -10.10 3.56 13.88
CA GLY A 172 -10.14 3.48 15.32
C GLY A 172 -11.57 3.14 15.75
N SER A 173 -11.67 2.22 16.69
CA SER A 173 -12.91 1.73 17.28
C SER A 173 -13.82 2.87 17.71
N HIS A 174 -14.82 3.21 16.88
CA HIS A 174 -15.98 3.96 17.35
C HIS A 174 -16.95 2.98 18.02
N LEU A 175 -16.86 2.90 19.35
CA LEU A 175 -17.96 2.43 20.18
C LEU A 175 -19.12 3.42 20.03
N ALA A 176 -20.30 2.89 19.68
CA ALA A 176 -21.53 3.65 19.56
C ALA A 176 -21.91 4.25 20.92
N ALA A 177 -21.97 5.58 20.99
CA ALA A 177 -22.69 6.27 22.06
C ALA A 177 -24.19 6.07 21.83
N LYS A 178 -24.74 4.99 22.38
CA LYS A 178 -26.18 4.91 22.68
C LYS A 178 -26.36 5.24 24.15
N GLU A 179 -27.01 6.37 24.36
CA GLU A 179 -27.99 6.63 25.43
C GLU A 179 -28.26 5.44 26.35
N LYS A 180 -27.81 5.57 27.60
CA LYS A 180 -28.60 5.13 28.73
C LYS A 180 -28.83 6.33 29.63
N ALA A 181 -30.02 6.89 29.50
CA ALA A 181 -30.76 7.37 30.64
C ALA A 181 -30.97 6.21 31.63
N ASN A 182 -31.02 6.57 32.91
CA ASN A 182 -31.46 5.83 34.09
C ASN A 182 -30.38 5.14 34.95
N LEU A 183 -30.25 5.74 36.15
CA LEU A 183 -29.42 5.49 37.33
C LEU A 183 -27.98 5.99 37.27
#